data_AF-A0A925HZT2-F1
#
_entry.id   AF-A0A925HZT2-F1
#
_cell.length_a   1.000
_cell.length_b   1.000
_cell.length_c   1.000
_cell.angle_alpha   90.00
_cell.angle_beta   90.00
_cell.angle_gamma   90.00
#
_symmetry.space_group_name_H-M   'P 1'
#
loop_
_entity.id
_entity.type
_entity.pdbx_description
1 polymer ?
#
loop_
_entity_poly.entity_id
_entity_poly.type
_entity_poly.pdbx_seq_one_letter_code
_entity_poly.pdbx_strand_id
1 'polypeptide(L)'
;FACGVDIVGPSSLVTLLNNPPPYWMPFMPVMKLRVGDWMSEEGIKFLESRSPLKYVDKIKKPLLIGQGANDPRVKKAEADQIAKAMTEKKIPVTYVLFHDEGHGFARPENRFAFYAVTEAFLAENLGGRYQPIGEAFQGADFSIPDGEEGVPGVKEALKTYTPKPKEPAGQKK
;
A
#
# COMPACT_ATOMS: atom_id res chain seq x y z
N PHE A 1 -9.66 4.05 16.10
CA PHE A 1 -10.10 4.28 14.71
C PHE A 1 -11.12 3.23 14.32
N ALA A 2 -12.01 3.51 13.37
CA ALA A 2 -12.97 2.52 12.85
C ALA A 2 -12.38 1.70 11.68
N CYS A 3 -11.50 2.32 10.88
CA CYS A 3 -10.72 1.72 9.80
C CYS A 3 -9.46 2.56 9.56
N GLY A 4 -8.59 2.12 8.65
CA GLY A 4 -7.41 2.88 8.20
C GLY A 4 -7.22 2.81 6.70
N VAL A 5 -6.62 3.86 6.12
CA VAL A 5 -6.17 3.89 4.73
C VAL A 5 -4.68 4.19 4.75
N ASP A 6 -3.88 3.27 4.23
CA ASP A 6 -2.42 3.33 4.16
C ASP A 6 -2.00 3.48 2.70
N ILE A 7 -1.19 4.49 2.41
CA ILE A 7 -0.69 4.77 1.06
C ILE A 7 0.83 4.77 1.14
N VAL A 8 1.47 3.82 0.46
CA VAL A 8 2.93 3.64 0.40
C VAL A 8 3.62 3.65 1.78
N GLY A 9 2.97 3.05 2.79
CA GLY A 9 3.44 3.00 4.16
C GLY A 9 4.49 1.90 4.41
N PRO A 10 5.61 2.19 5.09
CA PRO A 10 6.53 1.16 5.52
C PRO A 10 5.92 0.37 6.69
N SER A 11 5.99 -0.96 6.62
CA SER A 11 5.49 -1.85 7.67
C SER A 11 6.60 -2.33 8.61
N SER A 12 7.86 -2.26 8.17
CA SER A 12 9.03 -2.51 9.01
C SER A 12 10.12 -1.45 8.81
N LEU A 13 10.47 -0.78 9.91
CA LEU A 13 11.50 0.26 9.91
C LEU A 13 12.90 -0.32 9.60
N VAL A 14 13.13 -1.58 9.97
CA VAL A 14 14.39 -2.28 9.70
C VAL A 14 14.56 -2.52 8.20
N THR A 15 13.53 -3.06 7.53
CA THR A 15 13.58 -3.35 6.10
C THR A 15 13.59 -2.08 5.25
N LEU A 16 12.87 -1.03 5.69
CA LEU A 16 12.95 0.32 5.10
C LEU A 16 14.38 0.86 5.10
N LEU A 17 15.02 0.91 6.27
CA LEU A 17 16.35 1.52 6.43
C LEU A 17 17.48 0.67 5.82
N ASN A 18 17.27 -0.63 5.63
CA ASN A 18 18.20 -1.51 4.92
C ASN A 18 18.08 -1.44 3.40
N ASN A 19 16.99 -0.88 2.86
CA ASN A 19 16.76 -0.81 1.41
C ASN A 19 16.50 0.62 0.89
N PRO A 20 17.31 1.63 1.27
CA PRO A 20 17.10 2.98 0.80
C PRO A 20 17.46 3.08 -0.69
N PRO A 21 16.81 3.98 -1.46
CA PRO A 21 17.27 4.28 -2.79
C PRO A 21 18.66 4.96 -2.75
N PRO A 22 19.53 4.79 -3.78
CA PRO A 22 20.90 5.32 -3.74
C PRO A 22 21.00 6.83 -3.47
N TYR A 23 20.03 7.61 -3.93
CA TYR A 23 20.02 9.07 -3.71
C TYR A 23 19.72 9.47 -2.25
N TRP A 24 19.32 8.53 -1.38
CA TRP A 24 19.16 8.78 0.06
C TRP A 24 20.46 8.62 0.86
N MET A 25 21.54 8.07 0.28
CA MET A 25 22.78 7.80 1.04
C MET A 25 23.33 9.02 1.79
N PRO A 26 23.35 10.24 1.22
CA PRO A 26 23.77 11.44 1.97
C PRO A 26 22.85 11.79 3.15
N PHE A 27 21.59 11.35 3.12
CA PHE A 27 20.57 11.62 4.13
C PHE A 27 20.49 10.52 5.21
N MET A 28 21.09 9.35 4.98
CA MET A 28 21.06 8.23 5.93
C MET A 28 21.59 8.58 7.34
N PRO A 29 22.64 9.43 7.52
CA PRO A 29 23.03 9.88 8.87
C PRO A 29 21.90 10.61 9.63
N VAL A 30 21.06 11.36 8.92
CA VAL A 30 19.90 12.04 9.52
C VAL A 30 18.80 11.02 9.85
N MET A 31 18.57 10.03 8.98
CA MET A 31 17.64 8.93 9.26
C MET A 31 18.05 8.14 10.49
N LYS A 32 19.35 7.91 10.70
CA LYS A 32 19.88 7.23 11.88
C LYS A 32 19.50 7.96 13.16
N LEU A 33 19.64 9.28 13.16
CA LEU A 33 19.31 10.12 14.32
C LEU A 33 17.81 10.27 14.55
N ARG A 34 17.01 10.38 13.47
CA ARG A 34 15.57 10.68 13.56
C ARG A 34 14.67 9.46 13.68
N VAL A 35 15.07 8.34 13.08
CA VAL A 35 14.27 7.10 13.03
C VAL A 35 14.86 6.05 13.95
N GLY A 36 16.18 5.85 13.89
CA GLY A 36 16.91 4.91 14.72
C GLY A 36 18.09 4.30 13.98
N ASP A 37 19.03 3.75 14.74
CA ASP A 37 20.26 3.15 14.20
C ASP A 37 20.01 1.73 13.69
N TRP A 38 19.91 1.54 12.38
CA TRP A 38 19.73 0.21 11.79
C TRP A 38 21.05 -0.58 11.67
N MET A 39 22.18 -0.02 12.14
CA MET A 39 23.50 -0.65 12.05
C MET A 39 23.99 -1.27 13.37
N SER A 40 23.31 -1.01 14.49
CA SER A 40 23.63 -1.61 15.80
C SER A 40 22.54 -2.59 16.24
N GLU A 41 22.89 -3.58 17.06
CA GLU A 41 21.91 -4.55 17.58
C GLU A 41 20.84 -3.87 18.44
N GLU A 42 21.24 -2.94 19.30
CA GLU A 42 20.32 -2.16 20.14
C GLU A 42 19.37 -1.31 19.29
N GLY A 43 19.90 -0.68 18.25
CA GLY A 43 19.10 0.12 17.34
C GLY A 43 18.15 -0.71 16.47
N ILE A 44 18.56 -1.91 16.02
CA ILE A 44 17.67 -2.86 15.35
C ILE A 44 16.53 -3.27 16.28
N LYS A 45 16.82 -3.66 17.54
CA LYS A 45 15.79 -3.98 18.54
C LYS A 45 14.83 -2.80 18.78
N PHE A 46 15.38 -1.58 18.84
CA PHE A 46 14.59 -0.35 18.97
C PHE A 46 13.63 -0.16 17.77
N LEU A 47 14.11 -0.34 16.55
CA LEU A 47 13.33 -0.23 15.32
C LEU A 47 12.27 -1.33 15.23
N GLU A 48 12.63 -2.59 15.52
CA GLU A 48 11.69 -3.71 15.55
C GLU A 48 10.55 -3.45 16.55
N SER A 49 10.86 -2.94 17.74
CA SER A 49 9.85 -2.61 18.76
C SER A 49 8.88 -1.49 18.34
N ARG A 50 9.08 -0.85 17.19
CA ARG A 50 8.22 0.22 16.62
C ARG A 50 7.69 -0.12 15.23
N SER A 51 8.16 -1.20 14.61
CA SER A 51 7.68 -1.65 13.30
C SER A 51 6.23 -2.14 13.39
N PRO A 52 5.30 -1.59 12.58
CA PRO A 52 3.91 -2.06 12.52
C PRO A 52 3.76 -3.57 12.34
N LEU A 53 4.65 -4.19 11.56
CA LEU A 53 4.67 -5.63 11.30
C LEU A 53 4.86 -6.50 12.56
N LYS A 54 5.42 -5.97 13.65
CA LYS A 54 5.53 -6.70 14.93
C LYS A 54 4.25 -6.61 15.78
N TYR A 55 3.28 -5.80 15.35
CA TYR A 55 2.05 -5.52 16.08
C TYR A 55 0.79 -5.84 15.29
N VAL A 56 0.88 -6.68 14.25
CA VAL A 56 -0.29 -7.07 13.44
C VAL A 56 -1.41 -7.64 14.31
N ASP A 57 -1.08 -8.41 15.35
CA ASP A 57 -2.05 -8.95 16.32
C ASP A 57 -2.83 -7.88 17.10
N LYS A 58 -2.35 -6.64 17.12
CA LYS A 58 -3.04 -5.52 17.76
C LYS A 58 -3.95 -4.77 16.79
N ILE A 59 -3.90 -5.06 15.49
CA ILE A 59 -4.81 -4.48 14.50
C ILE A 59 -6.17 -5.18 14.63
N LYS A 60 -7.20 -4.40 14.95
CA LYS A 60 -8.57 -4.91 15.19
C LYS A 60 -9.59 -4.36 14.20
N LYS A 61 -9.14 -3.59 13.22
CA LYS A 61 -9.98 -2.78 12.35
C LYS A 61 -9.53 -2.92 10.90
N PRO A 62 -10.44 -2.79 9.92
CA PRO A 62 -10.08 -2.96 8.52
C PRO A 62 -9.03 -1.95 8.05
N LEU A 63 -8.16 -2.41 7.15
CA LEU A 63 -7.12 -1.59 6.52
C LEU A 63 -7.21 -1.67 5.00
N LEU A 64 -7.28 -0.52 4.34
CA LEU A 64 -7.06 -0.40 2.90
C LEU A 64 -5.60 0.01 2.66
N ILE A 65 -4.89 -0.73 1.81
CA ILE A 65 -3.50 -0.46 1.44
C ILE A 65 -3.45 -0.09 -0.05
N GLY A 66 -2.81 1.02 -0.38
CA GLY A 66 -2.46 1.42 -1.74
C GLY A 66 -0.94 1.46 -1.94
N GLN A 67 -0.43 0.71 -2.92
CA GLN A 67 1.01 0.63 -3.21
C GLN A 67 1.29 0.76 -4.70
N GLY A 68 2.34 1.51 -5.06
CA GLY A 68 2.93 1.45 -6.41
C GLY A 68 3.99 0.34 -6.50
N ALA A 69 3.93 -0.49 -7.54
CA ALA A 69 4.85 -1.61 -7.73
C ALA A 69 6.31 -1.17 -7.92
N ASN A 70 6.53 0.05 -8.44
CA ASN A 70 7.85 0.61 -8.75
C ASN A 70 8.36 1.60 -7.70
N ASP A 71 7.78 1.60 -6.49
CA ASP A 71 8.15 2.54 -5.44
C ASP A 71 9.64 2.37 -5.05
N PRO A 72 10.48 3.41 -5.28
CA PRO A 72 11.90 3.33 -4.98
C PRO A 72 12.20 3.56 -3.50
N ARG A 73 11.27 4.16 -2.73
CA ARG A 73 11.44 4.60 -1.34
C ARG A 73 10.90 3.57 -0.36
N VAL A 74 9.65 3.14 -0.55
CA VAL A 74 8.98 2.12 0.26
C VAL A 74 8.65 0.96 -0.66
N LYS A 75 9.53 -0.05 -0.65
CA LYS A 75 9.43 -1.17 -1.60
C LYS A 75 8.09 -1.88 -1.45
N LYS A 76 7.54 -2.37 -2.57
CA LYS A 76 6.32 -3.20 -2.61
C LYS A 76 6.29 -4.31 -1.54
N ALA A 77 7.44 -4.89 -1.22
CA ALA A 77 7.58 -5.90 -0.18
C ALA A 77 7.03 -5.47 1.19
N GLU A 78 7.03 -4.17 1.50
CA GLU A 78 6.47 -3.62 2.73
C GLU A 78 4.94 -3.77 2.80
N ALA A 79 4.25 -3.49 1.70
CA ALA A 79 2.82 -3.69 1.59
C ALA A 79 2.48 -5.19 1.52
N ASP A 80 3.27 -5.97 0.77
CA ASP A 80 3.06 -7.42 0.64
C ASP A 80 3.15 -8.15 1.99
N GLN A 81 4.16 -7.83 2.81
CA GLN A 81 4.36 -8.54 4.08
C GLN A 81 3.29 -8.22 5.12
N ILE A 82 2.80 -6.97 5.18
CA ILE A 82 1.76 -6.59 6.13
C ILE A 82 0.39 -7.11 5.70
N ALA A 83 0.06 -7.05 4.41
CA ALA A 83 -1.17 -7.63 3.88
C ALA A 83 -1.22 -9.13 4.15
N LYS A 84 -0.13 -9.86 3.81
CA LYS A 84 -0.02 -11.29 4.09
C LYS A 84 -0.19 -11.61 5.58
N ALA A 85 0.49 -10.88 6.46
CA ALA A 85 0.40 -11.11 7.90
C ALA A 85 -1.02 -10.85 8.46
N MET A 86 -1.72 -9.85 7.93
CA MET A 86 -3.11 -9.57 8.30
C MET A 86 -4.05 -10.69 7.82
N THR A 87 -3.87 -11.14 6.58
CA THR A 87 -4.67 -12.22 5.97
C THR A 87 -4.49 -13.55 6.68
N GLU A 88 -3.26 -13.94 7.03
CA GLU A 88 -2.97 -15.14 7.81
C GLU A 88 -3.68 -15.12 9.18
N LYS A 89 -3.86 -13.92 9.75
CA LYS A 89 -4.57 -13.70 11.02
C LYS A 89 -6.06 -13.44 10.85
N LYS A 90 -6.59 -13.51 9.62
CA LYS A 90 -7.99 -13.21 9.27
C LYS A 90 -8.44 -11.81 9.70
N ILE A 91 -7.51 -10.85 9.70
CA ILE A 91 -7.81 -9.44 9.94
C ILE A 91 -8.18 -8.81 8.59
N PRO A 92 -9.32 -8.12 8.46
CA PRO A 92 -9.73 -7.55 7.19
C PRO A 92 -8.69 -6.58 6.63
N VAL A 93 -8.20 -6.87 5.43
CA VAL A 93 -7.29 -6.03 4.67
C VAL A 93 -7.72 -6.04 3.22
N THR A 94 -7.71 -4.89 2.56
CA THR A 94 -7.85 -4.77 1.11
C THR A 94 -6.56 -4.17 0.58
N TYR A 95 -5.92 -4.82 -0.39
CA TYR A 95 -4.64 -4.39 -0.93
C TYR A 95 -4.79 -4.07 -2.42
N VAL A 96 -4.56 -2.80 -2.79
CA VAL A 96 -4.56 -2.33 -4.18
C VAL A 96 -3.13 -2.04 -4.63
N LEU A 97 -2.69 -2.73 -5.68
CA LEU A 97 -1.34 -2.63 -6.24
C LEU A 97 -1.39 -2.01 -7.63
N PHE A 98 -0.82 -0.83 -7.80
CA PHE A 98 -0.70 -0.14 -9.08
C PHE A 98 0.61 -0.52 -9.78
N HIS A 99 0.53 -1.13 -10.95
CA HIS A 99 1.69 -1.76 -11.59
C HIS A 99 2.66 -0.76 -12.23
N ASP A 100 2.15 0.39 -12.65
CA ASP A 100 2.90 1.44 -13.33
C ASP A 100 3.15 2.69 -12.46
N GLU A 101 2.87 2.59 -11.16
CA GLU A 101 3.10 3.67 -10.18
C GLU A 101 4.30 3.39 -9.28
N GLY A 102 4.75 4.44 -8.59
CA GLY A 102 5.85 4.41 -7.63
C GLY A 102 5.42 4.87 -6.23
N HIS A 103 6.10 5.89 -5.71
CA HIS A 103 5.82 6.44 -4.38
C HIS A 103 4.65 7.45 -4.41
N GLY A 104 3.45 6.93 -4.64
CA GLY A 104 2.22 7.68 -4.88
C GLY A 104 1.65 7.46 -6.27
N PHE A 105 0.45 7.98 -6.53
CA PHE A 105 -0.30 7.77 -7.77
C PHE A 105 -0.29 9.02 -8.64
N ALA A 106 0.62 9.06 -9.61
CA ALA A 106 0.81 10.19 -10.50
C ALA A 106 -0.26 10.24 -11.60
N ARG A 107 -0.62 9.09 -12.16
CA ARG A 107 -1.61 9.01 -13.24
C ARG A 107 -3.01 9.33 -12.70
N PRO A 108 -3.78 10.20 -13.37
CA PRO A 108 -5.14 10.50 -12.96
C PRO A 108 -6.02 9.25 -12.87
N GLU A 109 -5.90 8.32 -13.83
CA GLU A 109 -6.73 7.11 -13.86
C GLU A 109 -6.50 6.23 -12.62
N ASN A 110 -5.24 6.02 -12.25
CA ASN A 110 -4.87 5.26 -11.05
C ASN A 110 -5.34 5.95 -9.78
N ARG A 111 -5.21 7.28 -9.72
CA ARG A 111 -5.67 8.07 -8.58
C ARG A 111 -7.19 8.03 -8.43
N PHE A 112 -7.94 8.15 -9.53
CA PHE A 112 -9.39 8.02 -9.53
C PHE A 112 -9.84 6.63 -9.10
N ALA A 113 -9.19 5.58 -9.62
CA ALA A 113 -9.45 4.21 -9.19
C ALA A 113 -9.24 4.04 -7.68
N PHE A 114 -8.10 4.52 -7.13
CA PHE A 114 -7.84 4.41 -5.69
C PHE A 114 -8.81 5.23 -4.85
N TYR A 115 -9.20 6.43 -5.29
CA TYR A 115 -10.17 7.26 -4.58
C TYR A 115 -11.57 6.65 -4.58
N ALA A 116 -12.00 6.03 -5.68
CA ALA A 116 -13.27 5.30 -5.71
C ALA A 116 -13.28 4.12 -4.72
N VAL A 117 -12.20 3.33 -4.67
CA VAL A 117 -12.04 2.26 -3.66
C VAL A 117 -12.02 2.83 -2.25
N THR A 118 -11.30 3.94 -2.04
CA THR A 118 -11.18 4.59 -0.72
C THR A 118 -12.53 5.13 -0.24
N GLU A 119 -13.29 5.80 -1.10
CA GLU A 119 -14.62 6.33 -0.74
C GLU A 119 -15.57 5.20 -0.35
N ALA A 120 -15.64 4.13 -1.16
CA ALA A 120 -16.46 2.96 -0.86
C ALA A 120 -16.03 2.26 0.44
N PHE A 121 -14.72 2.11 0.65
CA PHE A 121 -14.16 1.53 1.88
C PHE A 121 -14.52 2.35 3.12
N LEU A 122 -14.39 3.67 3.05
CA LEU A 122 -14.74 4.55 4.15
C LEU A 122 -16.25 4.54 4.41
N ALA A 123 -17.09 4.52 3.37
CA ALA A 123 -18.54 4.44 3.53
C ALA A 123 -18.99 3.14 4.19
N GLU A 124 -18.38 2.00 3.85
CA GLU A 124 -18.64 0.71 4.52
C GLU A 124 -18.29 0.76 6.02
N ASN A 125 -17.16 1.39 6.37
CA ASN A 125 -16.63 1.35 7.73
C ASN A 125 -17.10 2.48 8.64
N LEU A 126 -17.46 3.63 8.08
CA LEU A 126 -17.89 4.84 8.80
C LEU A 126 -19.37 5.14 8.62
N GLY A 127 -20.03 4.48 7.66
CA GLY A 127 -21.34 4.84 7.17
C GLY A 127 -21.31 6.03 6.20
N GLY A 128 -22.43 6.28 5.54
CA GLY A 128 -22.60 7.38 4.60
C GLY A 128 -22.85 6.91 3.17
N ARG A 129 -22.84 7.86 2.24
CA ARG A 129 -22.99 7.60 0.80
C ARG A 129 -21.61 7.55 0.17
N TYR A 130 -21.46 6.71 -0.86
CA TYR A 130 -20.32 6.71 -1.76
C TYR A 130 -20.83 6.71 -3.20
N GLN A 131 -20.01 7.15 -4.14
CA GLN A 131 -20.31 6.99 -5.55
C GLN A 131 -20.03 5.54 -5.98
N PRO A 132 -20.97 4.84 -6.62
CA PRO A 132 -20.70 3.52 -7.19
C PRO A 132 -19.47 3.58 -8.09
N ILE A 133 -18.56 2.60 -7.95
CA ILE A 133 -17.26 2.61 -8.62
C ILE A 133 -17.39 2.81 -10.14
N GLY A 134 -18.34 2.14 -10.77
CA GLY A 134 -18.68 2.34 -12.18
C GLY A 134 -17.44 2.31 -13.09
N GLU A 135 -17.21 3.39 -13.83
CA GLU A 135 -16.10 3.53 -14.78
C GLU A 135 -14.79 4.02 -14.14
N ALA A 136 -14.70 4.16 -12.81
CA ALA A 136 -13.51 4.70 -12.14
C ALA A 136 -12.23 3.86 -12.36
N PHE A 137 -12.35 2.61 -12.79
CA PHE A 137 -11.23 1.74 -13.13
C PHE A 137 -10.76 1.89 -14.59
N GLN A 138 -11.47 2.63 -15.42
CA GLN A 138 -11.15 2.78 -16.83
C GLN A 138 -9.77 3.42 -17.01
N GLY A 139 -8.87 2.72 -17.72
CA GLY A 139 -7.52 3.19 -18.00
C GLY A 139 -6.52 3.06 -16.86
N ALA A 140 -6.95 2.64 -15.66
CA ALA A 140 -6.05 2.36 -14.54
C ALA A 140 -5.29 1.04 -14.77
N ASP A 141 -4.08 0.92 -14.22
CA ASP A 141 -3.26 -0.29 -14.26
C ASP A 141 -2.96 -0.79 -12.85
N PHE A 142 -3.84 -1.66 -12.35
CA PHE A 142 -3.74 -2.19 -10.99
C PHE A 142 -4.27 -3.62 -10.87
N SER A 143 -3.98 -4.22 -9.73
CA SER A 143 -4.61 -5.45 -9.25
C SER A 143 -5.02 -5.28 -7.79
N ILE A 144 -5.89 -6.17 -7.32
CA ILE A 144 -6.23 -6.28 -5.90
C ILE A 144 -5.81 -7.67 -5.43
N PRO A 145 -4.54 -7.86 -4.98
CA PRO A 145 -4.06 -9.18 -4.59
C PRO A 145 -4.79 -9.77 -3.39
N ASP A 146 -5.44 -8.94 -2.58
CA ASP A 146 -6.17 -9.37 -1.39
C ASP A 146 -7.36 -8.47 -1.06
N GLY A 147 -8.42 -9.07 -0.52
CA GLY A 147 -9.54 -8.36 0.09
C GLY A 147 -10.47 -7.59 -0.84
N GLU A 148 -10.65 -8.02 -2.10
CA GLU A 148 -11.61 -7.40 -3.03
C GLU A 148 -13.07 -7.43 -2.52
N GLU A 149 -13.39 -8.37 -1.63
CA GLU A 149 -14.68 -8.51 -0.94
C GLU A 149 -14.91 -7.43 0.13
N GLY A 150 -13.82 -6.83 0.64
CA GLY A 150 -13.86 -5.91 1.78
C GLY A 150 -14.32 -4.50 1.43
N VAL A 151 -14.61 -4.23 0.15
CA VAL A 151 -15.02 -2.91 -0.33
C VAL A 151 -16.24 -3.05 -1.27
N PRO A 152 -17.38 -2.43 -0.94
CA PRO A 152 -18.58 -2.51 -1.75
C PRO A 152 -18.37 -2.07 -3.21
N GLY A 153 -18.82 -2.90 -4.14
CA GLY A 153 -18.79 -2.61 -5.59
C GLY A 153 -17.45 -2.90 -6.28
N VAL A 154 -16.38 -3.22 -5.54
CA VAL A 154 -15.07 -3.54 -6.14
C VAL A 154 -15.15 -4.77 -7.02
N LYS A 155 -15.72 -5.86 -6.51
CA LYS A 155 -15.89 -7.10 -7.27
C LYS A 155 -16.71 -6.92 -8.54
N GLU A 156 -17.79 -6.16 -8.47
CA GLU A 156 -18.65 -5.88 -9.61
C GLU A 156 -17.88 -5.07 -10.66
N ALA A 157 -17.16 -4.03 -10.25
CA ALA A 157 -16.37 -3.20 -11.15
C ALA A 157 -15.19 -3.96 -11.78
N LEU A 158 -14.58 -4.91 -11.05
CA LEU A 158 -13.51 -5.75 -11.58
C LEU A 158 -13.97 -6.68 -12.71
N LYS A 159 -15.25 -7.09 -12.76
CA LYS A 159 -15.78 -7.94 -13.85
C LYS A 159 -15.80 -7.21 -15.20
N THR A 160 -15.94 -5.89 -15.18
CA THR A 160 -15.96 -5.04 -16.38
C THR A 160 -14.62 -4.35 -16.63
N TYR A 161 -13.68 -4.47 -15.69
CA TYR A 161 -12.35 -3.89 -15.80
C TYR A 161 -11.48 -4.67 -16.77
N THR A 162 -10.89 -3.97 -17.74
CA THR A 162 -9.82 -4.51 -18.58
C THR A 162 -8.53 -3.77 -18.23
N PRO A 163 -7.51 -4.46 -17.67
CA PRO A 163 -6.23 -3.84 -17.37
C PRO A 163 -5.58 -3.24 -18.61
N LYS A 164 -4.83 -2.15 -18.44
CA LYS A 164 -3.98 -1.63 -19.52
C LYS A 164 -3.04 -2.76 -19.98
N PRO A 165 -2.90 -3.01 -21.29
CA PRO A 165 -1.89 -3.94 -21.78
C PRO A 165 -0.51 -3.50 -21.29
N LYS A 166 0.28 -4.44 -20.77
CA LYS A 166 1.67 -4.17 -20.38
C LYS A 166 2.39 -3.58 -21.60
N GLU A 167 2.88 -2.35 -21.49
CA GLU A 167 3.80 -1.82 -22.50
C GLU A 167 5.04 -2.73 -22.53
N PRO A 168 5.53 -3.13 -23.72
CA PRO A 168 6.69 -4.00 -23.83
C PRO A 168 7.88 -3.34 -23.12
N ALA A 169 8.52 -4.09 -22.23
CA ALA A 169 9.70 -3.65 -21.50
C ALA A 169 10.81 -3.24 -22.48
N GLY A 170 10.99 -1.94 -22.73
CA GLY A 170 12.07 -1.47 -23.60
C GLY A 170 11.88 -0.14 -24.33
N GLN A 171 10.68 0.42 -24.43
CA GLN A 171 10.49 1.73 -25.07
C GLN A 171 10.49 2.84 -24.03
N LYS A 172 11.67 3.20 -23.53
CA LYS A 172 11.88 4.52 -22.93
C LYS A 172 11.80 5.54 -24.07
N LYS A 173 10.83 6.46 -24.00
CA LYS A 173 10.89 7.72 -24.75
C LYS A 173 11.97 8.62 -24.14
#